data_AF-A0A8J5UY72-F1
#
_entry.id   AF-A0A8J5UY72-F1
#
_cell.length_a   1.000
_cell.length_b   1.000
_cell.length_c   1.000
_cell.angle_alpha   90.00
_cell.angle_beta   90.00
_cell.angle_gamma   90.00
#
_symmetry.space_group_name_H-M   'P 1'
#
loop_
_entity.id
_entity.type
_entity.pdbx_description
1 polymer ?
#
loop_
_entity_poly.entity_id
_entity_poly.type
_entity_poly.pdbx_seq_one_letter_code
_entity_poly.pdbx_strand_id
1 'polypeptide(L)'
;MSITPRVVKPKSAKSKRAILKKEPKLIEDAKEAIFLKGQTASKYAFDAMKDLYKLKSPGGLIMQKKNDILPFENITPIEKFCKKYNAPLFMFVSNNKKRPHNLVMGRTFEHSLLDMIEFGVENYKGLNEFKTDKISSGLKPMLVFNGDLFENNDLYSKIKNLFIDMFQREVVDNIRLQGLEQVLSFTAVDGKIHLRNYKVLLKKSSTRVPRIELVEIGPSMDLIVRRSKLASDDLFKQSCRKPKEFKVKAKKNISGDNFGTKFGRIHLGVQHIDKIQTRKMKGLKKRKIVEGSDDKNKKAKLTNDNDKN
;
A
#
# COMPACT_ATOMS: atom_id res chain seq x y z
N MET A 1 -14.52 5.71 -36.23
CA MET A 1 -14.08 4.45 -35.58
C MET A 1 -12.57 4.34 -35.72
N SER A 2 -11.81 4.51 -34.65
CA SER A 2 -10.35 4.33 -34.68
C SER A 2 -10.02 2.85 -34.92
N ILE A 3 -9.29 2.57 -36.00
CA ILE A 3 -8.85 1.22 -36.37
C ILE A 3 -8.03 0.65 -35.21
N THR A 4 -8.57 -0.34 -34.50
CA THR A 4 -7.83 -1.08 -33.47
C THR A 4 -6.63 -1.72 -34.16
N PRO A 5 -5.39 -1.40 -33.78
CA PRO A 5 -4.22 -1.93 -34.46
C PRO A 5 -4.26 -3.45 -34.40
N ARG A 6 -4.06 -4.10 -35.56
CA ARG A 6 -4.09 -5.56 -35.73
C ARG A 6 -3.20 -6.21 -34.67
N VAL A 7 -3.81 -6.96 -33.75
CA VAL A 7 -3.07 -7.70 -32.71
C VAL A 7 -2.15 -8.70 -33.40
N VAL A 8 -0.85 -8.43 -33.36
CA VAL A 8 0.16 -9.28 -33.99
C VAL A 8 0.23 -10.59 -33.20
N LYS A 9 -0.28 -11.67 -33.79
CA LYS A 9 -0.19 -13.00 -33.19
C LYS A 9 1.30 -13.39 -33.04
N PRO A 10 1.73 -13.86 -31.85
CA PRO A 10 3.11 -14.26 -31.64
C PRO A 10 3.48 -15.44 -32.55
N LYS A 11 4.62 -15.34 -33.24
CA LYS A 11 5.13 -16.40 -34.14
C LYS A 11 5.79 -17.56 -33.39
N SER A 12 6.26 -17.33 -32.16
CA SER A 12 6.97 -18.34 -31.35
C SER A 12 6.48 -18.39 -29.90
N ALA A 13 6.66 -19.54 -29.23
CA ALA A 13 6.33 -19.70 -27.81
C ALA A 13 7.08 -18.69 -26.91
N LYS A 14 8.35 -18.37 -27.24
CA LYS A 14 9.14 -17.34 -26.54
C LYS A 14 8.49 -15.96 -26.65
N SER A 15 8.07 -15.57 -27.85
CA SER A 15 7.37 -14.29 -28.06
C SER A 15 6.02 -14.24 -27.36
N LYS A 16 5.26 -15.34 -27.35
CA LYS A 16 3.99 -15.46 -26.62
C LYS A 16 4.20 -15.27 -25.11
N ARG A 17 5.19 -15.94 -24.51
CA ARG A 17 5.53 -15.78 -23.08
C ARG A 17 5.92 -14.33 -22.74
N ALA A 18 6.65 -13.65 -23.62
CA ALA A 18 7.03 -12.26 -23.41
C ALA A 18 5.84 -11.29 -23.45
N ILE A 19 4.85 -11.53 -24.32
CA ILE A 19 3.61 -10.75 -24.38
C ILE A 19 2.76 -11.01 -23.12
N LEU A 20 2.53 -12.28 -22.78
CA LEU A 20 1.79 -12.66 -21.57
C LEU A 20 2.41 -12.09 -20.28
N LYS A 21 3.74 -11.96 -20.21
CA LYS A 21 4.41 -11.34 -19.05
C LYS A 21 4.02 -9.86 -18.88
N LYS A 22 3.73 -9.15 -19.98
CA LYS A 22 3.39 -7.72 -19.99
C LYS A 22 1.89 -7.44 -19.84
N GLU A 23 1.05 -8.47 -19.97
CA GLU A 23 -0.40 -8.32 -19.83
C GLU A 23 -0.76 -7.98 -18.37
N PRO A 24 -1.89 -7.28 -18.13
CA PRO A 24 -2.38 -6.99 -16.79
C PRO A 24 -2.59 -8.26 -15.97
N LYS A 25 -2.15 -8.25 -14.72
CA LYS A 25 -2.25 -9.39 -13.80
C LYS A 25 -3.08 -9.01 -12.58
N LEU A 26 -3.70 -10.02 -11.95
CA LEU A 26 -4.41 -9.82 -10.68
C LEU A 26 -3.43 -9.51 -9.54
N ILE A 27 -2.34 -10.27 -9.44
CA ILE A 27 -1.20 -9.99 -8.56
C ILE A 27 -0.10 -9.42 -9.45
N GLU A 28 0.26 -8.17 -9.21
CA GLU A 28 1.29 -7.47 -9.96
C GLU A 28 2.70 -7.94 -9.55
N ASP A 29 3.64 -7.90 -10.50
CA ASP A 29 5.06 -8.09 -10.22
C ASP A 29 5.65 -6.82 -9.58
N ALA A 30 6.87 -6.90 -9.04
CA ALA A 30 7.57 -5.68 -8.60
C ALA A 30 7.79 -4.71 -9.75
N LYS A 31 7.55 -3.42 -9.47
CA LYS A 31 7.68 -2.35 -10.45
C LYS A 31 9.13 -2.12 -10.85
N GLU A 32 9.41 -2.34 -12.12
CA GLU A 32 10.69 -2.03 -12.75
C GLU A 32 10.83 -0.51 -13.00
N ALA A 33 12.06 0.01 -12.89
CA ALA A 33 12.36 1.42 -13.12
C ALA A 33 13.35 1.61 -14.28
N ILE A 34 13.09 2.58 -15.15
CA ILE A 34 14.03 2.96 -16.21
C ILE A 34 14.75 4.27 -15.88
N PHE A 35 16.07 4.28 -16.06
CA PHE A 35 16.94 5.42 -15.76
C PHE A 35 17.48 5.99 -17.05
N LEU A 36 17.12 7.24 -17.35
CA LEU A 36 17.35 7.90 -18.62
C LEU A 36 18.30 9.08 -18.45
N LYS A 37 19.30 9.14 -19.34
CA LYS A 37 20.23 10.26 -19.43
C LYS A 37 19.73 11.30 -20.43
N GLY A 38 19.47 12.53 -19.97
CA GLY A 38 19.18 13.66 -20.84
C GLY A 38 20.41 14.16 -21.59
N GLN A 39 20.18 14.89 -22.69
CA GLN A 39 21.24 15.44 -23.54
C GLN A 39 22.24 16.32 -22.77
N THR A 40 21.72 17.18 -21.89
CA THR A 40 22.49 18.12 -21.08
C THR A 40 22.86 17.59 -19.69
N ALA A 41 22.63 16.30 -19.39
CA ALA A 41 22.85 15.74 -18.06
C ALA A 41 24.28 16.00 -17.53
N SER A 42 24.38 16.65 -16.37
CA SER A 42 25.65 16.85 -15.65
C SER A 42 26.20 15.52 -15.12
N LYS A 43 27.53 15.39 -15.02
CA LYS A 43 28.17 14.21 -14.42
C LYS A 43 27.70 14.00 -12.98
N TYR A 44 27.66 15.07 -12.19
CA TYR A 44 27.20 15.08 -10.80
C TYR A 44 25.81 14.44 -10.62
N ALA A 45 24.80 14.94 -11.33
CA ALA A 45 23.44 14.38 -11.23
C ALA A 45 23.32 12.98 -11.86
N PHE A 46 24.11 12.68 -12.89
CA PHE A 46 24.12 11.35 -13.50
C PHE A 46 24.74 10.30 -12.57
N ASP A 47 25.79 10.65 -11.84
CA ASP A 47 26.40 9.76 -10.85
C ASP A 47 25.46 9.55 -9.65
N ALA A 48 24.74 10.59 -9.20
CA ALA A 48 23.67 10.43 -8.21
C ALA A 48 22.58 9.45 -8.69
N MET A 49 22.13 9.59 -9.95
CA MET A 49 21.16 8.65 -10.53
C MET A 49 21.71 7.22 -10.66
N LYS A 50 23.01 7.05 -10.97
CA LYS A 50 23.63 5.70 -11.00
C LYS A 50 23.64 5.06 -9.62
N ASP A 51 23.89 5.83 -8.57
CA ASP A 51 23.87 5.30 -7.21
C ASP A 51 22.44 4.93 -6.77
N LEU A 52 21.43 5.72 -7.15
CA LEU A 52 20.02 5.33 -7.00
C LEU A 52 19.65 4.08 -7.83
N TYR A 53 20.22 3.92 -9.03
CA TYR A 53 20.06 2.71 -9.84
C TYR A 53 20.62 1.48 -9.13
N LYS A 54 21.79 1.57 -8.48
CA LYS A 54 22.35 0.46 -7.69
C LYS A 54 21.40 0.06 -6.55
N LEU A 55 20.76 1.03 -5.89
CA LEU A 55 19.73 0.78 -4.87
C LEU A 55 18.48 0.08 -5.43
N LYS A 56 18.19 0.22 -6.72
CA LYS A 56 17.03 -0.41 -7.37
C LYS A 56 17.36 -1.75 -8.04
N SER A 57 18.64 -2.03 -8.28
CA SER A 57 19.11 -3.27 -8.92
C SER A 57 18.69 -4.51 -8.12
N PRO A 58 18.15 -5.57 -8.76
CA PRO A 58 18.08 -5.82 -10.21
C PRO A 58 16.87 -5.21 -10.96
N GLY A 59 15.87 -4.67 -10.26
CA GLY A 59 14.63 -4.13 -10.86
C GLY A 59 14.77 -2.76 -11.53
N GLY A 60 15.96 -2.43 -12.03
CA GLY A 60 16.29 -1.16 -12.67
C GLY A 60 16.98 -1.40 -14.02
N LEU A 61 16.69 -0.54 -15.00
CA LEU A 61 17.30 -0.55 -16.33
C LEU A 61 17.90 0.82 -16.63
N ILE A 62 19.21 0.91 -16.81
CA ILE A 62 19.89 2.18 -17.11
C ILE A 62 20.22 2.31 -18.60
N MET A 63 19.83 3.42 -19.21
CA MET A 63 20.18 3.76 -20.59
C MET A 63 21.39 4.70 -20.62
N GLN A 64 22.47 4.26 -21.26
CA GLN A 64 23.70 5.06 -21.37
C GLN A 64 23.61 6.13 -22.46
N LYS A 65 22.81 5.89 -23.50
CA LYS A 65 22.61 6.84 -24.60
C LYS A 65 21.95 8.10 -24.08
N LYS A 66 22.47 9.26 -24.51
CA LYS A 66 21.84 10.56 -24.26
C LYS A 66 20.56 10.68 -25.09
N ASN A 67 19.51 11.17 -24.46
CA ASN A 67 18.21 11.37 -25.10
C ASN A 67 17.86 12.86 -25.04
N ASP A 68 17.44 13.40 -26.17
CA ASP A 68 16.92 14.76 -26.26
C ASP A 68 15.42 14.72 -25.93
N ILE A 69 15.11 14.84 -24.64
CA ILE A 69 13.75 14.77 -24.10
C ILE A 69 13.60 15.88 -23.07
N LEU A 70 12.47 16.57 -23.13
CA LEU A 70 12.05 17.56 -22.15
C LEU A 70 10.78 17.05 -21.46
N PRO A 71 10.88 16.38 -20.28
CA PRO A 71 9.76 15.64 -19.69
C PRO A 71 8.49 16.48 -19.44
N PHE A 72 8.65 17.76 -19.12
CA PHE A 72 7.53 18.68 -18.85
C PHE A 72 6.89 19.26 -20.11
N GLU A 73 7.58 19.23 -21.25
CA GLU A 73 7.06 19.70 -22.53
C GLU A 73 6.45 18.54 -23.33
N ASN A 74 7.19 17.44 -23.46
CA ASN A 74 6.75 16.24 -24.19
C ASN A 74 7.20 14.95 -23.49
N ILE A 75 6.23 14.23 -22.91
CA ILE A 75 6.46 12.99 -22.16
C ILE A 75 6.39 11.73 -23.03
N THR A 76 5.83 11.82 -24.24
CA THR A 76 5.59 10.67 -25.13
C THR A 76 6.82 9.79 -25.39
N PRO A 77 8.06 10.33 -25.54
CA PRO A 77 9.25 9.48 -25.66
C PRO A 77 9.49 8.59 -24.42
N ILE A 78 9.27 9.14 -23.21
CA ILE A 78 9.42 8.39 -21.95
C ILE A 78 8.34 7.31 -21.85
N GLU A 79 7.09 7.62 -22.18
CA GLU A 79 6.00 6.65 -22.23
C GLU A 79 6.30 5.49 -23.20
N LYS A 80 6.85 5.80 -24.38
CA LYS A 80 7.31 4.79 -25.35
C LYS A 80 8.41 3.91 -24.77
N PHE A 81 9.36 4.47 -24.02
CA PHE A 81 10.39 3.70 -23.34
C PHE A 81 9.82 2.82 -22.23
N CYS A 82 8.96 3.36 -21.37
CA CYS A 82 8.25 2.62 -20.33
C CYS A 82 7.45 1.44 -20.91
N LYS A 83 6.71 1.66 -22.01
CA LYS A 83 5.99 0.60 -22.73
C LYS A 83 6.92 -0.46 -23.35
N LYS A 84 8.02 -0.01 -23.97
CA LYS A 84 8.99 -0.90 -24.63
C LYS A 84 9.64 -1.85 -23.62
N TYR A 85 10.11 -1.29 -22.50
CA TYR A 85 10.84 -2.03 -21.46
C TYR A 85 9.93 -2.61 -20.38
N ASN A 86 8.63 -2.33 -20.40
CA ASN A 86 7.69 -2.72 -19.34
C ASN A 86 8.08 -2.19 -17.95
N ALA A 87 8.61 -0.96 -17.91
CA ALA A 87 9.04 -0.30 -16.69
C ALA A 87 8.05 0.82 -16.35
N PRO A 88 7.17 0.64 -15.34
CA PRO A 88 6.19 1.66 -14.98
C PRO A 88 6.83 2.89 -14.32
N LEU A 89 8.00 2.75 -13.70
CA LEU A 89 8.72 3.83 -13.03
C LEU A 89 9.82 4.39 -13.93
N PHE A 90 10.12 5.68 -13.83
CA PHE A 90 11.25 6.28 -14.53
C PHE A 90 11.98 7.32 -13.69
N MET A 91 13.28 7.47 -13.99
CA MET A 91 14.10 8.60 -13.57
C MET A 91 14.78 9.21 -14.78
N PHE A 92 14.82 10.54 -14.86
CA PHE A 92 15.44 11.28 -15.94
C PHE A 92 16.32 12.40 -15.38
N VAL A 93 17.57 12.46 -15.84
CA VAL A 93 18.52 13.50 -15.42
C VAL A 93 18.73 14.53 -16.52
N SER A 94 18.71 15.81 -16.15
CA SER A 94 19.02 16.94 -17.02
C SER A 94 19.82 18.01 -16.27
N ASN A 95 20.33 19.01 -16.99
CA ASN A 95 20.98 20.18 -16.38
C ASN A 95 20.76 21.41 -17.27
N ASN A 96 20.43 22.55 -16.67
CA ASN A 96 20.44 23.84 -17.35
C ASN A 96 20.66 24.97 -16.32
N LYS A 97 20.91 26.21 -16.79
CA LYS A 97 21.20 27.35 -15.90
C LYS A 97 20.08 27.63 -14.88
N LYS A 98 18.81 27.49 -15.29
CA LYS A 98 17.64 27.71 -14.42
C LYS A 98 17.40 26.58 -13.43
N ARG A 99 17.79 25.35 -13.79
CA ARG A 99 17.58 24.11 -13.06
C ARG A 99 18.86 23.27 -13.12
N PRO A 100 19.87 23.64 -12.32
CA PRO A 100 21.09 22.85 -12.23
C PRO A 100 20.79 21.49 -11.57
N HIS A 101 21.57 20.47 -11.92
CA HIS A 101 21.55 19.11 -11.35
C HIS A 101 20.14 18.54 -11.17
N ASN A 102 19.40 18.50 -12.27
CA ASN A 102 17.98 18.23 -12.24
C ASN A 102 17.68 16.74 -12.39
N LEU A 103 16.88 16.20 -11.46
CA LEU A 103 16.46 14.81 -11.42
C LEU A 103 14.93 14.77 -11.43
N VAL A 104 14.35 14.20 -12.48
CA VAL A 104 12.91 13.99 -12.59
C VAL A 104 12.62 12.54 -12.24
N MET A 105 11.70 12.29 -11.30
CA MET A 105 11.17 10.97 -11.02
C MET A 105 9.69 10.93 -11.36
N GLY A 106 9.21 9.82 -11.88
CA GLY A 106 7.79 9.67 -12.15
C GLY A 106 7.39 8.23 -12.37
N ARG A 107 6.09 8.04 -12.54
CA ARG A 107 5.50 6.73 -12.82
C ARG A 107 4.36 6.84 -13.83
N THR A 108 4.09 5.71 -14.44
CA THR A 108 3.08 5.56 -15.49
C THR A 108 2.00 4.59 -15.04
N PHE A 109 0.78 4.86 -15.48
CA PHE A 109 -0.38 3.98 -15.35
C PHE A 109 -0.90 3.69 -16.75
N GLU A 110 -1.09 2.41 -17.09
CA GLU A 110 -1.44 1.98 -18.46
C GLU A 110 -0.49 2.56 -19.54
N HIS A 111 0.80 2.66 -19.21
CA HIS A 111 1.85 3.27 -20.04
C HIS A 111 1.68 4.76 -20.37
N SER A 112 0.75 5.44 -19.72
CA SER A 112 0.58 6.90 -19.78
C SER A 112 1.09 7.53 -18.49
N LEU A 113 1.55 8.78 -18.54
CA LEU A 113 2.01 9.48 -17.33
C LEU A 113 0.91 9.55 -16.27
N LEU A 114 1.21 9.09 -15.06
CA LEU A 114 0.36 9.29 -13.89
C LEU A 114 0.79 10.58 -13.18
N ASP A 115 1.99 10.57 -12.62
CA ASP A 115 2.59 11.67 -11.89
C ASP A 115 4.11 11.69 -12.08
N MET A 116 4.66 12.91 -12.07
CA MET A 116 6.10 13.14 -12.09
C MET A 116 6.47 14.39 -11.30
N ILE A 117 7.64 14.34 -10.69
CA ILE A 117 8.14 15.37 -9.79
C ILE A 117 9.60 15.63 -10.14
N GLU A 118 9.94 16.91 -10.20
CA GLU A 118 11.28 17.40 -10.47
C GLU A 118 11.98 17.75 -9.16
N PHE A 119 13.21 17.26 -9.02
CA PHE A 119 14.07 17.49 -7.87
C PHE A 119 15.38 18.16 -8.32
N GLY A 120 15.82 19.19 -7.59
CA GLY A 120 17.19 19.67 -7.65
C GLY A 120 18.07 18.87 -6.71
N VAL A 121 19.15 18.28 -7.21
CA VAL A 121 20.11 17.55 -6.40
C VAL A 121 21.18 18.50 -5.87
N GLU A 122 21.30 18.60 -4.55
CA GLU A 122 22.33 19.33 -3.81
C GLU A 122 23.08 18.39 -2.86
N ASN A 123 24.28 18.79 -2.43
CA ASN A 123 25.08 18.11 -1.40
C ASN A 123 25.24 16.58 -1.59
N TYR A 124 25.27 16.13 -2.85
CA TYR A 124 25.49 14.74 -3.20
C TYR A 124 26.89 14.27 -2.80
N LYS A 125 26.92 13.17 -2.05
CA LYS A 125 28.09 12.34 -1.74
C LYS A 125 27.82 10.93 -2.25
N GLY A 126 28.68 10.45 -3.14
CA GLY A 126 28.49 9.15 -3.78
C GLY A 126 28.83 7.97 -2.86
N LEU A 127 28.34 6.78 -3.22
CA LEU A 127 28.63 5.51 -2.54
C LEU A 127 30.13 5.22 -2.39
N ASN A 128 30.95 5.74 -3.31
CA ASN A 128 32.40 5.51 -3.30
C ASN A 128 33.16 6.41 -2.32
N GLU A 129 32.55 7.49 -1.85
CA GLU A 129 33.17 8.41 -0.87
C GLU A 129 33.14 7.83 0.55
N PHE A 130 32.17 6.95 0.83
CA PHE A 130 32.04 6.28 2.11
C PHE A 130 32.97 5.06 2.17
N LYS A 131 33.95 5.11 3.08
CA LYS A 131 34.89 4.02 3.36
C LYS A 131 34.28 2.98 4.30
N THR A 132 33.12 2.46 3.93
CA THR A 132 32.33 1.53 4.75
C THR A 132 31.98 0.28 3.96
N ASP A 133 31.73 -0.82 4.67
CA ASP A 133 31.32 -2.08 4.05
C ASP A 133 30.03 -1.92 3.25
N LYS A 134 30.10 -2.28 1.98
CA LYS A 134 28.97 -2.23 1.06
C LYS A 134 27.94 -3.32 1.41
N ILE A 135 26.69 -3.04 1.09
CA ILE A 135 25.55 -3.95 1.30
C ILE A 135 25.36 -4.85 0.08
N SER A 136 24.81 -6.06 0.29
CA SER A 136 24.40 -6.94 -0.81
C SER A 136 23.33 -6.29 -1.69
N SER A 137 23.55 -6.34 -3.01
CA SER A 137 22.53 -5.99 -4.00
C SER A 137 21.31 -6.92 -3.86
N GLY A 138 20.12 -6.47 -4.22
CA GLY A 138 18.93 -7.34 -4.15
C GLY A 138 18.19 -7.37 -2.80
N LEU A 139 18.68 -6.68 -1.75
CA LEU A 139 17.95 -6.57 -0.47
C LEU A 139 16.78 -5.58 -0.48
N LYS A 140 15.73 -5.90 0.28
CA LYS A 140 14.59 -5.00 0.48
C LYS A 140 14.94 -3.93 1.51
N PRO A 141 15.02 -2.64 1.13
CA PRO A 141 15.35 -1.59 2.08
C PRO A 141 14.17 -1.31 3.02
N MET A 142 14.49 -0.96 4.25
CA MET A 142 13.53 -0.33 5.17
C MET A 142 13.43 1.15 4.83
N LEU A 143 12.22 1.68 4.73
CA LEU A 143 11.99 3.08 4.38
C LEU A 143 11.52 3.82 5.63
N VAL A 144 12.21 4.91 5.97
CA VAL A 144 11.87 5.77 7.11
C VAL A 144 11.59 7.16 6.57
N PHE A 145 10.41 7.69 6.88
CA PHE A 145 10.00 9.05 6.49
C PHE A 145 9.86 9.88 7.75
N ASN A 146 10.69 10.92 7.87
CA ASN A 146 10.73 11.83 9.01
C ASN A 146 10.28 13.22 8.56
N GLY A 147 9.51 13.90 9.42
CA GLY A 147 9.06 15.27 9.22
C GLY A 147 7.58 15.39 8.88
N ASP A 148 6.93 16.34 9.54
CA ASP A 148 5.48 16.56 9.50
C ASP A 148 4.98 16.98 8.12
N LEU A 149 5.87 17.50 7.26
CA LEU A 149 5.57 17.87 5.88
C LEU A 149 4.98 16.69 5.09
N PHE A 150 5.43 15.46 5.35
CA PHE A 150 4.93 14.28 4.65
C PHE A 150 3.48 13.92 4.99
N GLU A 151 2.95 14.41 6.11
CA GLU A 151 1.59 14.12 6.57
C GLU A 151 0.66 15.31 6.32
N ASN A 152 1.16 16.54 6.51
CA ASN A 152 0.36 17.75 6.44
C ASN A 152 0.24 18.32 5.02
N ASN A 153 1.19 18.05 4.12
CA ASN A 153 1.19 18.61 2.76
C ASN A 153 0.90 17.54 1.70
N ASP A 154 -0.13 17.76 0.88
CA ASP A 154 -0.56 16.82 -0.17
C ASP A 154 0.55 16.51 -1.19
N LEU A 155 1.36 17.50 -1.57
CA LEU A 155 2.48 17.30 -2.48
C LEU A 155 3.52 16.34 -1.88
N TYR A 156 3.88 16.54 -0.60
CA TYR A 156 4.86 15.70 0.08
C TYR A 156 4.29 14.31 0.39
N SER A 157 2.99 14.19 0.67
CA SER A 157 2.30 12.90 0.79
C SER A 157 2.40 12.10 -0.53
N LYS A 158 2.18 12.76 -1.67
CA LYS A 158 2.37 12.17 -3.01
C LYS A 158 3.83 11.82 -3.30
N ILE A 159 4.79 12.66 -2.87
CA ILE A 159 6.24 12.34 -2.96
C ILE A 159 6.58 11.11 -2.13
N LYS A 160 6.10 11.02 -0.88
CA LYS A 160 6.26 9.84 -0.01
C LYS A 160 5.73 8.59 -0.71
N ASN A 161 4.54 8.67 -1.30
CA ASN A 161 3.96 7.58 -2.07
C ASN A 161 4.84 7.18 -3.28
N LEU A 162 5.38 8.16 -4.02
CA LEU A 162 6.29 7.91 -5.14
C LEU A 162 7.60 7.25 -4.70
N PHE A 163 8.20 7.66 -3.58
CA PHE A 163 9.42 7.06 -3.04
C PHE A 163 9.19 5.64 -2.52
N ILE A 164 8.05 5.38 -1.87
CA ILE A 164 7.65 4.02 -1.50
C ILE A 164 7.60 3.15 -2.75
N ASP A 165 6.90 3.59 -3.79
CA ASP A 165 6.76 2.84 -5.04
C ASP A 165 8.11 2.57 -5.73
N MET A 166 9.01 3.56 -5.66
CA MET A 166 10.36 3.46 -6.22
C MET A 166 11.22 2.41 -5.49
N PHE A 167 11.19 2.36 -4.16
CA PHE A 167 12.17 1.60 -3.36
C PHE A 167 11.62 0.36 -2.62
N GLN A 168 10.30 0.15 -2.52
CA GLN A 168 9.68 -0.97 -1.77
C GLN A 168 9.97 -2.37 -2.36
N ARG A 169 10.29 -2.46 -3.66
CA ARG A 169 10.53 -3.70 -4.41
C ARG A 169 9.33 -4.66 -4.37
N GLU A 170 9.56 -5.95 -4.09
CA GLU A 170 8.52 -6.99 -4.05
C GLU A 170 7.75 -6.96 -2.73
N VAL A 171 6.44 -7.21 -2.81
CA VAL A 171 5.61 -7.44 -1.63
C VAL A 171 5.83 -8.89 -1.19
N VAL A 172 6.26 -9.07 0.06
CA VAL A 172 6.59 -10.37 0.64
C VAL A 172 5.91 -10.46 2.01
N ASP A 173 5.39 -11.65 2.33
CA ASP A 173 4.71 -11.88 3.61
C ASP A 173 5.72 -12.05 4.76
N ASN A 174 6.86 -12.68 4.47
CA ASN A 174 7.90 -13.00 5.44
C ASN A 174 9.26 -12.47 5.01
N ILE A 175 10.01 -11.89 5.96
CA ILE A 175 11.36 -11.36 5.74
C ILE A 175 12.31 -12.02 6.75
N ARG A 176 13.49 -12.43 6.28
CA ARG A 176 14.56 -12.93 7.15
C ARG A 176 15.22 -11.78 7.89
N LEU A 177 15.52 -11.94 9.18
CA LEU A 177 16.19 -10.91 9.98
C LEU A 177 17.55 -10.47 9.41
N GLN A 178 18.33 -11.42 8.87
CA GLN A 178 19.59 -11.13 8.18
C GLN A 178 19.42 -10.28 6.92
N GLY A 179 18.21 -10.23 6.34
CA GLY A 179 17.93 -9.38 5.17
C GLY A 179 17.65 -7.93 5.52
N LEU A 180 17.53 -7.58 6.81
CA LEU A 180 17.25 -6.22 7.29
C LEU A 180 18.55 -5.42 7.47
N GLU A 181 19.33 -5.30 6.40
CA GLU A 181 20.66 -4.65 6.45
C GLU A 181 20.61 -3.16 6.13
N GLN A 182 19.59 -2.70 5.40
CA GLN A 182 19.57 -1.37 4.78
C GLN A 182 18.37 -0.53 5.21
N VAL A 183 18.62 0.74 5.58
CA VAL A 183 17.59 1.75 5.86
C VAL A 183 17.81 2.97 4.96
N LEU A 184 16.78 3.32 4.19
CA LEU A 184 16.69 4.59 3.48
C LEU A 184 15.86 5.56 4.33
N SER A 185 16.49 6.64 4.76
CA SER A 185 15.85 7.71 5.51
C SER A 185 15.59 8.90 4.59
N PHE A 186 14.34 9.35 4.58
CA PHE A 186 13.87 10.55 3.92
C PHE A 186 13.42 11.53 5.01
N THR A 187 14.14 12.63 5.19
CA THR A 187 13.80 13.65 6.18
C THR A 187 13.40 14.94 5.46
N ALA A 188 12.16 15.40 5.64
CA ALA A 188 11.66 16.61 5.01
C ALA A 188 11.73 17.79 6.00
N VAL A 189 12.59 18.77 5.70
CA VAL A 189 12.82 19.98 6.51
C VAL A 189 13.02 21.16 5.57
N ASP A 190 12.44 22.32 5.88
CA ASP A 190 12.59 23.58 5.12
C ASP A 190 12.36 23.45 3.60
N GLY A 191 11.39 22.62 3.21
CA GLY A 191 11.07 22.38 1.79
C GLY A 191 12.09 21.51 1.04
N LYS A 192 13.14 21.03 1.70
CA LYS A 192 14.12 20.07 1.17
C LYS A 192 13.86 18.68 1.71
N ILE A 193 14.19 17.66 0.91
CA ILE A 193 14.13 16.26 1.34
C ILE A 193 15.56 15.71 1.38
N HIS A 194 16.03 15.42 2.58
CA HIS A 194 17.32 14.79 2.81
C HIS A 194 17.18 13.28 2.63
N LEU A 195 17.84 12.74 1.60
CA LEU A 195 17.98 11.31 1.41
C LEU A 195 19.30 10.85 2.03
N ARG A 196 19.21 9.93 2.99
CA ARG A 196 20.36 9.27 3.62
C ARG A 196 20.18 7.77 3.56
N ASN A 197 21.28 7.05 3.38
CA ASN A 197 21.29 5.59 3.33
C ASN A 197 22.22 5.04 4.40
N TYR A 198 21.66 4.19 5.25
CA TYR A 198 22.33 3.62 6.40
C TYR A 198 22.36 2.10 6.32
N LYS A 199 23.47 1.53 6.78
CA LYS A 199 23.60 0.12 7.11
C LYS A 199 23.25 -0.10 8.57
N VAL A 200 22.46 -1.13 8.84
CA VAL A 200 22.03 -1.54 10.17
C VAL A 200 23.06 -2.50 10.76
N LEU A 201 23.55 -2.16 11.95
CA LEU A 201 24.38 -3.03 12.77
C LEU A 201 23.58 -3.45 13.99
N LEU A 202 23.39 -4.77 14.14
CA LEU A 202 22.71 -5.36 15.28
C LEU A 202 23.76 -5.73 16.34
N LYS A 203 23.81 -4.96 17.44
CA LYS A 203 24.68 -5.23 18.58
C LYS A 203 23.93 -6.01 19.67
N LYS A 204 24.70 -6.81 20.43
CA LYS A 204 24.17 -7.53 21.59
C LYS A 204 23.59 -6.54 22.61
N SER A 205 22.38 -6.85 23.08
CA SER A 205 21.68 -6.16 24.17
C SER A 205 21.34 -7.17 25.26
N SER A 206 20.88 -6.69 26.42
CA SER A 206 20.39 -7.52 27.53
C SER A 206 18.96 -8.02 27.33
N THR A 207 18.26 -7.52 26.30
CA THR A 207 16.86 -7.85 25.98
C THR A 207 16.77 -8.74 24.73
N ARG A 208 15.58 -9.30 24.45
CA ARG A 208 15.31 -10.06 23.23
C ARG A 208 15.55 -9.25 21.94
N VAL A 209 15.37 -7.94 21.99
CA VAL A 209 15.56 -7.03 20.86
C VAL A 209 17.01 -6.51 20.84
N PRO A 210 17.77 -6.67 19.75
CA PRO A 210 19.16 -6.20 19.65
C PRO A 210 19.23 -4.67 19.67
N ARG A 211 20.38 -4.13 20.11
CA ARG A 211 20.65 -2.68 20.01
C ARG A 211 20.99 -2.34 18.56
N ILE A 212 20.27 -1.40 17.99
CA ILE A 212 20.45 -0.97 16.60
C ILE A 212 21.43 0.19 16.55
N GLU A 213 22.48 0.06 15.74
CA GLU A 213 23.34 1.18 15.35
C GLU A 213 23.31 1.34 13.83
N LEU A 214 23.47 2.58 13.38
CA LEU A 214 23.42 2.94 11.96
C LEU A 214 24.77 3.47 11.52
N VAL A 215 25.28 2.95 10.40
CA VAL A 215 26.49 3.44 9.74
C VAL A 215 26.08 4.00 8.39
N GLU A 216 26.47 5.25 8.10
CA GLU A 216 26.18 5.86 6.81
C GLU A 216 27.03 5.23 5.70
N ILE A 217 26.37 4.76 4.65
CA ILE A 217 27.02 4.08 3.52
C ILE A 217 26.87 4.84 2.20
N GLY A 218 26.02 5.87 2.16
CA GLY A 218 25.69 6.61 0.94
C GLY A 218 24.73 5.86 0.00
N PRO A 219 24.19 6.50 -1.06
CA PRO A 219 24.40 7.90 -1.39
C PRO A 219 23.68 8.83 -0.41
N SER A 220 24.32 9.95 -0.10
CA SER A 220 23.71 11.06 0.63
C SER A 220 23.43 12.17 -0.37
N MET A 221 22.21 12.69 -0.39
CA MET A 221 21.87 13.84 -1.24
C MET A 221 20.70 14.61 -0.66
N ASP A 222 20.63 15.90 -1.00
CA ASP A 222 19.53 16.78 -0.66
C ASP A 222 18.71 17.03 -1.92
N LEU A 223 17.40 16.79 -1.84
CA LEU A 223 16.46 16.93 -2.95
C LEU A 223 15.57 18.15 -2.71
N ILE A 224 15.75 19.19 -3.52
CA ILE A 224 14.87 20.35 -3.54
C ILE A 224 13.69 20.05 -4.46
N VAL A 225 12.47 20.10 -3.94
CA VAL A 225 11.26 19.93 -4.75
C VAL A 225 11.10 21.14 -5.68
N ARG A 226 10.91 20.89 -6.98
CA ARG A 226 10.71 21.91 -8.02
C ARG A 226 9.32 21.75 -8.64
N ARG A 227 9.23 21.55 -9.96
CA ARG A 227 7.94 21.36 -10.64
C ARG A 227 7.34 19.99 -10.31
N SER A 228 6.02 19.94 -10.24
CA SER A 228 5.25 18.71 -10.15
C SER A 228 4.18 18.68 -11.24
N LYS A 229 3.95 17.52 -11.82
CA LYS A 229 2.79 17.24 -12.67
C LYS A 229 2.09 16.04 -12.06
N LEU A 230 1.01 16.30 -11.34
CA LEU A 230 0.24 15.29 -10.61
C LEU A 230 -0.92 14.79 -11.47
N ALA A 231 -1.35 13.55 -11.23
CA ALA A 231 -2.55 13.00 -11.84
C ALA A 231 -3.80 13.77 -11.40
N SER A 232 -4.84 13.75 -12.22
CA SER A 232 -6.18 14.13 -11.77
C SER A 232 -6.70 13.13 -10.75
N ASP A 233 -7.58 13.58 -9.86
CA ASP A 233 -8.13 12.73 -8.79
C ASP A 233 -8.86 11.50 -9.34
N ASP A 234 -9.52 11.62 -10.49
CA ASP A 234 -10.24 10.52 -11.13
C ASP A 234 -9.30 9.46 -11.69
N LEU A 235 -8.22 9.89 -12.37
CA LEU A 235 -7.18 8.98 -12.86
C LEU A 235 -6.46 8.29 -11.71
N PHE A 236 -6.18 9.04 -10.64
CA PHE A 236 -5.55 8.48 -9.44
C PHE A 236 -6.47 7.45 -8.76
N LYS A 237 -7.77 7.75 -8.60
CA LYS A 237 -8.77 6.79 -8.08
C LYS A 237 -8.86 5.53 -8.94
N GLN A 238 -8.83 5.68 -10.27
CA GLN A 238 -8.81 4.53 -11.20
C GLN A 238 -7.56 3.67 -10.97
N SER A 239 -6.40 4.29 -10.82
CA SER A 239 -5.13 3.58 -10.57
C SER A 239 -5.10 2.83 -9.23
N CYS A 240 -5.83 3.31 -8.22
CA CYS A 240 -5.91 2.69 -6.90
C CYS A 240 -7.04 1.65 -6.76
N ARG A 241 -7.72 1.30 -7.85
CA ARG A 241 -8.86 0.38 -7.82
C ARG A 241 -8.42 -1.04 -7.47
N LYS A 242 -8.84 -1.54 -6.30
CA LYS A 242 -8.62 -2.94 -5.91
C LYS A 242 -9.54 -3.89 -6.69
N PRO A 243 -9.02 -5.01 -7.25
CA PRO A 243 -9.82 -6.05 -7.89
C PRO A 243 -10.88 -6.63 -6.96
N LYS A 244 -11.98 -7.14 -7.54
CA LYS A 244 -13.12 -7.65 -6.75
C LYS A 244 -12.79 -8.96 -6.06
N GLU A 245 -11.88 -9.74 -6.64
CA GLU A 245 -11.40 -11.04 -6.19
C GLU A 245 -10.74 -10.94 -4.81
N PHE A 246 -10.00 -9.86 -4.54
CA PHE A 246 -9.41 -9.59 -3.23
C PHE A 246 -10.41 -9.09 -2.18
N LYS A 247 -11.56 -8.57 -2.62
CA LYS A 247 -12.63 -8.15 -1.71
C LYS A 247 -13.48 -9.37 -1.36
N VAL A 248 -12.95 -10.24 -0.51
CA VAL A 248 -13.73 -11.35 0.07
C VAL A 248 -14.88 -10.74 0.86
N LYS A 249 -16.08 -10.74 0.28
CA LYS A 249 -17.28 -10.26 0.96
C LYS A 249 -17.66 -11.28 2.02
N ALA A 250 -17.51 -10.90 3.29
CA ALA A 250 -18.08 -11.68 4.38
C ALA A 250 -19.59 -11.83 4.15
N LYS A 251 -20.06 -13.07 4.02
CA LYS A 251 -21.48 -13.36 3.91
C LYS A 251 -22.07 -13.26 5.31
N LYS A 252 -23.03 -12.35 5.50
CA LYS A 252 -23.69 -12.15 6.80
C LYS A 252 -24.24 -13.49 7.30
N ASN A 253 -24.09 -13.73 8.61
CA ASN A 253 -24.54 -14.95 9.31
C ASN A 253 -23.85 -16.25 8.88
N ILE A 254 -22.75 -16.20 8.12
CA ILE A 254 -21.94 -17.38 7.81
C ILE A 254 -20.53 -17.15 8.38
N SER A 255 -20.11 -17.99 9.32
CA SER A 255 -18.73 -18.03 9.81
C SER A 255 -18.05 -19.31 9.34
N GLY A 256 -16.72 -19.30 9.29
CA GLY A 256 -15.90 -20.48 9.03
C GLY A 256 -14.96 -20.71 10.19
N ASP A 257 -14.77 -21.96 10.59
CA ASP A 257 -13.70 -22.33 11.52
C ASP A 257 -12.34 -22.40 10.80
N ASN A 258 -11.25 -22.39 11.54
CA ASN A 258 -9.90 -22.56 11.02
C ASN A 258 -9.71 -23.92 10.32
N PHE A 259 -10.53 -24.92 10.67
CA PHE A 259 -10.58 -26.23 10.04
C PHE A 259 -11.45 -26.29 8.77
N GLY A 260 -12.05 -25.17 8.35
CA GLY A 260 -12.84 -25.08 7.11
C GLY A 260 -14.33 -25.42 7.25
N THR A 261 -14.79 -25.80 8.45
CA THR A 261 -16.23 -26.01 8.72
C THR A 261 -16.98 -24.69 8.67
N LYS A 262 -18.12 -24.66 7.94
CA LYS A 262 -18.97 -23.45 7.84
C LYS A 262 -20.12 -23.53 8.83
N PHE A 263 -20.30 -22.48 9.63
CA PHE A 263 -21.43 -22.32 10.54
C PHE A 263 -22.39 -21.24 10.03
N GLY A 264 -23.68 -21.52 10.11
CA GLY A 264 -24.75 -20.55 9.86
C GLY A 264 -25.35 -20.07 11.17
N ARG A 265 -25.35 -18.76 11.43
CA ARG A 265 -26.02 -18.19 12.61
C ARG A 265 -27.47 -17.87 12.28
N ILE A 266 -28.38 -18.59 12.91
CA ILE A 266 -29.82 -18.29 12.85
C ILE A 266 -30.16 -17.37 14.01
N HIS A 267 -30.69 -16.19 13.70
CA HIS A 267 -31.19 -15.26 14.71
C HIS A 267 -32.68 -15.52 14.92
N LEU A 268 -33.01 -16.26 15.98
CA LEU A 268 -34.40 -16.41 16.41
C LEU A 268 -34.87 -15.07 16.97
N GLY A 269 -36.05 -14.61 16.53
CA GLY A 269 -36.69 -13.43 17.09
C GLY A 269 -37.15 -13.68 18.53
N VAL A 270 -37.41 -12.61 19.28
CA VAL A 270 -38.01 -12.72 20.61
C VAL A 270 -39.43 -13.27 20.47
N GLN A 271 -39.73 -14.39 21.16
CA GLN A 271 -41.05 -15.00 21.13
C GLN A 271 -41.95 -14.36 22.19
N HIS A 272 -42.97 -13.61 21.75
CA HIS A 272 -43.96 -13.02 22.65
C HIS A 272 -45.07 -14.02 22.97
N ILE A 273 -44.83 -14.86 23.99
CA ILE A 273 -45.76 -15.93 24.43
C ILE A 273 -47.03 -15.34 25.06
N ASP A 274 -46.95 -14.15 25.65
CA ASP A 274 -48.08 -13.50 26.33
C ASP A 274 -49.23 -13.12 25.39
N LYS A 275 -48.96 -13.02 24.08
CA LYS A 275 -49.99 -12.77 23.06
C LYS A 275 -50.78 -14.03 22.70
N ILE A 276 -50.33 -15.21 23.13
CA ILE A 276 -50.97 -16.48 22.79
C ILE A 276 -52.16 -16.69 23.74
N GLN A 277 -53.36 -16.39 23.25
CA GLN A 277 -54.58 -16.74 23.96
C GLN A 277 -54.81 -18.26 23.86
N THR A 278 -54.76 -18.96 24.99
CA THR A 278 -55.06 -20.39 25.05
C THR A 278 -56.56 -20.66 24.87
N ARG A 279 -56.89 -21.88 24.43
CA ARG A 279 -58.28 -22.31 24.28
C ARG A 279 -58.98 -22.23 25.64
N LYS A 280 -60.05 -21.42 25.73
CA LYS A 280 -60.86 -21.25 26.94
C LYS A 280 -61.75 -22.48 27.18
N MET A 281 -61.15 -23.57 27.66
CA MET A 281 -61.86 -24.80 28.01
C MET A 281 -62.90 -24.55 29.11
N LYS A 282 -64.02 -25.28 29.06
CA LYS A 282 -65.14 -25.10 30.01
C LYS A 282 -64.70 -25.32 31.47
N GLY A 283 -63.72 -26.19 31.72
CA GLY A 283 -63.17 -26.45 33.06
C GLY A 283 -62.26 -25.36 33.63
N LEU A 284 -61.69 -24.48 32.79
CA LEU A 284 -60.80 -23.38 33.21
C LEU A 284 -61.56 -22.06 33.44
N LYS A 285 -62.86 -22.02 33.13
CA LYS A 285 -63.69 -20.84 33.38
C LYS A 285 -64.06 -20.81 34.86
N LYS A 286 -63.67 -19.75 35.58
CA LYS A 286 -64.18 -19.47 36.94
C LYS A 286 -65.71 -19.46 36.87
N ARG A 287 -66.34 -20.39 37.58
CA ARG A 287 -67.77 -20.29 37.86
C ARG A 287 -67.95 -19.09 38.78
N LYS A 288 -68.84 -18.16 38.43
CA LYS A 288 -69.29 -17.16 39.39
C LYS A 288 -69.94 -17.95 40.52
N ILE A 289 -69.30 -18.01 41.69
CA ILE A 289 -70.03 -18.30 42.91
C ILE A 289 -70.92 -17.08 43.05
N VAL A 290 -72.18 -17.22 42.67
CA VAL A 290 -73.20 -16.27 43.05
C VAL A 290 -73.32 -16.48 44.55
N GLU A 291 -72.73 -15.58 45.33
CA GLU A 291 -73.12 -15.41 46.74
C GLU A 291 -74.56 -14.87 46.72
N GLY A 292 -75.49 -15.79 46.44
CA GLY A 292 -76.87 -15.65 46.82
C GLY A 292 -76.87 -15.69 48.34
N SER A 293 -77.33 -14.60 48.93
CA SER A 293 -77.72 -14.48 50.32
C SER A 293 -78.71 -15.60 50.68
N ASP A 294 -78.20 -16.74 51.15
CA ASP A 294 -78.89 -17.73 51.98
C ASP A 294 -77.87 -18.77 52.47
N ASP A 295 -77.07 -18.38 53.47
CA ASP A 295 -76.67 -19.28 54.58
C ASP A 295 -75.87 -18.49 55.63
N LYS A 296 -76.56 -17.58 56.33
CA LYS A 296 -76.08 -17.00 57.60
C LYS A 296 -76.15 -17.99 58.77
N ASN A 297 -76.21 -19.30 58.53
CA ASN A 297 -76.39 -20.31 59.59
C ASN A 297 -75.34 -21.45 59.62
N LYS A 298 -74.10 -21.20 59.18
CA LYS A 298 -72.96 -22.12 59.45
C LYS A 298 -71.65 -21.45 59.89
N LYS A 299 -71.69 -20.22 60.41
CA LYS A 299 -70.59 -19.66 61.23
C LYS A 299 -70.78 -20.04 62.71
N ALA A 300 -70.90 -21.34 62.99
CA ALA A 300 -70.88 -21.87 64.34
C ALA A 300 -70.47 -23.35 64.33
N LYS A 301 -69.23 -23.61 63.90
CA LYS A 301 -68.36 -24.72 64.32
C LYS A 301 -67.13 -24.73 63.41
N LEU A 302 -65.94 -24.80 64.02
CA LEU A 302 -64.60 -24.84 63.42
C LEU A 302 -63.92 -23.47 63.25
N THR A 303 -63.88 -22.70 64.33
CA THR A 303 -62.59 -22.13 64.75
C THR A 303 -61.70 -23.25 65.30
N ASN A 304 -60.39 -23.12 65.11
CA ASN A 304 -59.28 -23.93 65.63
C ASN A 304 -58.80 -25.03 64.68
N ASP A 305 -57.82 -24.72 63.82
CA ASP A 305 -56.42 -25.08 64.13
C ASP A 305 -55.46 -24.76 62.96
N ASN A 306 -54.40 -23.99 63.29
CA ASN A 306 -53.04 -23.96 62.71
C ASN A 306 -52.88 -23.44 61.26
N ASP A 307 -52.18 -22.34 60.94
CA ASP A 307 -50.87 -21.85 61.41
C ASP A 307 -49.85 -22.95 61.75
N LYS A 308 -49.11 -23.38 60.72
CA LYS A 308 -47.64 -23.58 60.68
C LYS A 308 -47.24 -24.61 59.61
N ASN A 309 -46.79 -24.12 58.46
CA ASN A 309 -45.47 -24.35 57.85
C ASN A 309 -45.44 -23.84 56.41
#